data_AF-A0A074L424-F1
#
_entry.id   AF-A0A074L424-F1
#
_cell.length_a   1.000
_cell.length_b   1.000
_cell.length_c   1.000
_cell.angle_alpha   90.00
_cell.angle_beta   90.00
_cell.angle_gamma   90.00
#
_symmetry.space_group_name_H-M   'P 1'
#
loop_
_entity.id
_entity.type
_entity.pdbx_description
1 polymer ?
#
loop_
_entity_poly.entity_id
_entity_poly.type
_entity_poly.pdbx_seq_one_letter_code
_entity_poly.pdbx_strand_id
1 'polypeptide(L)'
;MNEKIHHGRNIKRFREMMGIKQEVLAFELGEDWSQKKISLLEQKEEIEDEILNQVAEILKVPAEAIKNFNEEKVVNIISNSFTSHDNATGLIYNHNPTFNPIDKLIESLEDNKKLYERLLESEKEKVELLKKMLDK
;
A
#
# COMPACT_ATOMS: atom_id res chain seq x y z
N MET A 1 -0.89 31.49 -7.01
CA MET A 1 -1.66 31.02 -8.18
C MET A 1 -2.53 29.88 -7.69
N ASN A 2 -3.85 29.96 -7.79
CA ASN A 2 -4.70 28.81 -7.50
C ASN A 2 -4.42 27.77 -8.59
N GLU A 3 -3.65 26.73 -8.26
CA GLU A 3 -3.58 25.55 -9.11
C GLU A 3 -5.00 24.99 -9.19
N LYS A 4 -5.65 25.20 -10.33
CA LYS A 4 -6.89 24.48 -10.63
C LYS A 4 -6.53 23.02 -10.73
N ILE A 5 -7.17 22.20 -9.91
CA ILE A 5 -6.94 20.77 -9.87
C ILE A 5 -7.51 20.18 -11.16
N HIS A 6 -6.66 19.48 -11.92
CA HIS A 6 -7.04 18.90 -13.19
C HIS A 6 -7.47 17.43 -13.00
N HIS A 7 -8.78 17.18 -12.96
CA HIS A 7 -9.34 15.85 -12.69
C HIS A 7 -8.87 14.79 -13.70
N GLY A 8 -8.85 15.11 -15.00
CA GLY A 8 -8.40 14.17 -16.03
C GLY A 8 -6.94 13.70 -15.85
N ARG A 9 -6.02 14.62 -15.54
CA ARG A 9 -4.62 14.30 -15.26
C ARG A 9 -4.50 13.43 -14.01
N ASN A 10 -5.30 13.69 -12.98
CA ASN A 10 -5.32 12.89 -11.78
C ASN A 10 -5.81 11.47 -12.06
N ILE A 11 -6.89 11.31 -12.82
CA ILE A 11 -7.39 9.99 -13.28
C ILE A 11 -6.29 9.23 -14.04
N LYS A 12 -5.61 9.90 -14.98
CA LYS A 12 -4.50 9.29 -15.73
C LYS A 12 -3.40 8.77 -14.79
N ARG A 13 -3.01 9.58 -13.80
CA ARG A 13 -1.99 9.21 -12.80
C ARG A 13 -2.41 8.00 -11.97
N PHE A 14 -3.62 7.99 -11.43
CA PHE A 14 -4.13 6.85 -10.66
C PHE A 14 -4.24 5.59 -11.53
N ARG A 15 -4.70 5.72 -12.77
CA ARG A 15 -4.76 4.60 -13.72
C ARG A 15 -3.37 4.00 -13.98
N GLU A 16 -2.37 4.85 -14.21
CA GLU A 16 -0.97 4.42 -14.40
C GLU A 16 -0.40 3.77 -13.14
N MET A 17 -0.67 4.32 -11.95
CA MET A 17 -0.26 3.74 -10.66
C MET A 17 -0.87 2.36 -10.43
N MET A 18 -2.12 2.14 -10.85
CA MET A 18 -2.80 0.85 -10.75
C MET A 18 -2.42 -0.12 -11.89
N GLY A 19 -1.58 0.31 -12.85
CA GLY A 19 -1.17 -0.53 -13.98
C GLY A 19 -2.29 -0.85 -14.98
N ILE A 20 -3.38 -0.08 -14.98
CA ILE A 20 -4.56 -0.33 -15.80
C ILE A 20 -4.40 0.33 -17.17
N LYS A 21 -4.71 -0.39 -18.26
CA LYS A 21 -4.73 0.19 -19.62
C LYS A 21 -6.01 1.00 -19.84
N GLN A 22 -5.95 2.01 -20.71
CA GLN A 22 -7.14 2.82 -21.06
C GLN A 22 -8.29 1.96 -21.61
N GLU A 23 -7.97 0.89 -22.35
CA GLU A 23 -8.95 -0.07 -22.87
C GLU A 23 -9.70 -0.81 -21.75
N VAL A 24 -8.98 -1.18 -20.68
CA VAL A 24 -9.56 -1.87 -19.52
C VAL A 24 -10.46 -0.92 -18.75
N LEU A 25 -10.00 0.33 -18.51
CA LEU A 25 -10.83 1.34 -17.86
C LEU A 25 -12.10 1.66 -18.67
N ALA A 26 -11.99 1.71 -20.01
CA ALA A 26 -13.14 1.87 -20.88
C ALA A 26 -14.12 0.70 -20.76
N PHE A 27 -13.61 -0.54 -20.75
CA PHE A 27 -14.44 -1.73 -20.63
C PHE A 27 -15.22 -1.76 -19.30
N GLU A 28 -14.57 -1.41 -18.19
CA GLU A 28 -15.19 -1.37 -16.86
C GLU A 28 -16.24 -0.24 -16.71
N LEU A 29 -16.05 0.88 -17.42
CA LEU A 29 -17.02 1.99 -17.43
C LEU A 29 -18.26 1.70 -18.29
N GLY A 30 -18.22 0.69 -19.15
CA GLY A 30 -19.36 0.21 -19.94
C GLY A 30 -19.28 0.47 -21.45
N GLU A 31 -20.29 0.01 -22.19
CA GLU A 31 -20.30 -0.03 -23.67
C GLU A 31 -20.17 1.35 -24.35
N ASP A 32 -20.59 2.42 -23.67
CA ASP A 32 -20.44 3.78 -24.17
C ASP A 32 -18.99 4.28 -24.10
N TRP A 33 -18.09 3.58 -23.41
CA TRP A 33 -16.72 4.00 -23.24
C TRP A 33 -15.78 3.27 -24.19
N SER A 34 -14.88 4.04 -24.80
CA SER A 34 -13.83 3.54 -25.68
C SER A 34 -12.49 4.10 -25.23
N GLN A 35 -11.40 3.47 -25.63
CA GLN A 35 -10.04 3.96 -25.37
C GLN A 35 -9.87 5.44 -25.79
N LYS A 36 -10.49 5.86 -26.92
CA LYS A 36 -10.49 7.26 -27.36
C LYS A 36 -11.26 8.18 -26.41
N LYS A 37 -12.43 7.77 -25.93
CA LYS A 37 -13.22 8.55 -24.96
C LYS A 37 -12.50 8.69 -23.61
N ILE A 38 -11.80 7.65 -23.16
CA ILE A 38 -10.95 7.73 -21.95
C ILE A 38 -9.79 8.69 -22.15
N SER A 39 -9.11 8.64 -23.30
CA SER A 39 -8.05 9.61 -23.62
C SER A 39 -8.56 11.06 -23.59
N LEU A 40 -9.77 11.31 -24.10
CA LEU A 40 -10.42 12.62 -24.04
C LEU A 40 -10.81 12.99 -22.60
N LEU A 41 -11.31 12.05 -21.82
CA LEU A 41 -11.63 12.24 -20.40
C LEU A 41 -10.39 12.65 -19.60
N GLU A 42 -9.26 12.00 -19.82
CA GLU A 42 -7.99 12.30 -19.15
C GLU A 42 -7.44 13.70 -19.49
N GLN A 43 -7.90 14.32 -20.57
CA GLN A 43 -7.53 15.69 -20.97
C GLN A 43 -8.48 16.76 -20.44
N LYS A 44 -9.61 16.38 -19.82
CA LYS A 44 -10.56 17.34 -19.24
C LYS A 44 -10.07 17.84 -17.89
N GLU A 45 -10.09 19.16 -17.73
CA GLU A 45 -9.72 19.82 -16.47
C GLU A 45 -10.74 19.50 -15.37
N GLU A 46 -12.04 19.55 -15.71
CA GLU A 46 -13.15 19.22 -14.82
C GLU A 46 -13.99 18.09 -15.43
N ILE A 47 -14.43 17.18 -14.57
CA ILE A 47 -15.18 15.97 -14.93
C ILE A 47 -16.38 15.91 -14.00
N GLU A 48 -17.53 15.51 -14.55
CA GLU A 48 -18.77 15.31 -13.82
C GLU A 48 -18.59 14.30 -12.68
N ASP A 49 -19.17 14.62 -11.52
CA ASP A 49 -19.02 13.82 -10.30
C ASP A 49 -19.48 12.38 -10.46
N GLU A 50 -20.50 12.14 -11.28
CA GLU A 50 -21.00 10.80 -11.58
C GLU A 50 -19.92 9.93 -12.24
N ILE A 51 -19.28 10.43 -13.30
CA ILE A 51 -18.19 9.73 -14.00
C ILE A 51 -16.98 9.57 -13.07
N LEU A 52 -16.67 10.61 -12.29
CA LEU A 52 -15.52 10.57 -11.39
C LEU A 52 -15.70 9.54 -10.27
N ASN A 53 -16.93 9.37 -9.75
CA ASN A 53 -17.26 8.33 -8.79
C ASN A 53 -17.14 6.93 -9.40
N GLN A 54 -17.64 6.72 -10.63
CA GLN A 54 -17.49 5.45 -11.35
C GLN A 54 -16.02 5.08 -11.55
N VAL A 55 -15.20 6.04 -12.01
CA VAL A 55 -13.76 5.85 -12.18
C VAL A 55 -13.09 5.54 -10.83
N ALA A 56 -13.47 6.24 -9.76
CA ALA A 56 -12.93 6.02 -8.43
C ALA A 56 -13.23 4.61 -7.91
N GLU A 57 -14.44 4.10 -8.15
CA GLU A 57 -14.86 2.74 -7.80
C GLU A 57 -14.03 1.68 -8.54
N ILE A 58 -13.85 1.84 -9.86
CA ILE A 58 -13.05 0.93 -10.69
C ILE A 58 -11.58 0.92 -10.24
N LEU A 59 -11.03 2.10 -9.95
CA LEU A 59 -9.67 2.27 -9.45
C LEU A 59 -9.53 1.91 -7.96
N LYS A 60 -10.64 1.60 -7.27
CA LYS A 60 -10.72 1.29 -5.83
C LYS A 60 -10.09 2.37 -4.95
N VAL A 61 -10.29 3.63 -5.32
CA VAL A 61 -9.85 4.81 -4.57
C VAL A 61 -11.05 5.68 -4.19
N PRO A 62 -10.97 6.49 -3.13
CA PRO A 62 -12.00 7.49 -2.87
C PRO A 62 -12.06 8.53 -3.99
N ALA A 63 -13.27 8.93 -4.40
CA ALA A 63 -13.45 10.00 -5.39
C ALA A 63 -12.76 11.31 -4.98
N GLU A 64 -12.76 11.61 -3.67
CA GLU A 64 -12.03 12.75 -3.11
C GLU A 64 -10.52 12.67 -3.33
N ALA A 65 -9.95 11.46 -3.38
CA ALA A 65 -8.52 11.29 -3.65
C ALA A 65 -8.19 11.80 -5.06
N ILE A 66 -9.07 11.56 -6.04
CA ILE A 66 -8.90 12.04 -7.42
C ILE A 66 -9.12 13.57 -7.48
N LYS A 67 -10.14 14.10 -6.78
CA LYS A 67 -10.45 15.54 -6.74
C LYS A 67 -9.39 16.38 -6.03
N ASN A 68 -8.74 15.83 -5.00
CA ASN A 68 -7.78 16.56 -4.16
C ASN A 68 -6.32 16.20 -4.47
N PHE A 69 -6.06 15.34 -5.47
CA PHE A 69 -4.70 14.93 -5.81
C PHE A 69 -3.91 16.11 -6.36
N ASN A 70 -2.77 16.36 -5.72
CA ASN A 70 -1.77 17.33 -6.14
C ASN A 70 -0.41 16.64 -6.18
N GLU A 71 0.17 16.56 -7.38
CA GLU A 71 1.42 15.86 -7.66
C GLU A 71 2.60 16.47 -6.89
N GLU A 72 2.67 17.80 -6.78
CA GLU A 72 3.72 18.48 -6.01
C GLU A 72 3.65 18.17 -4.52
N LYS A 73 2.43 18.06 -3.96
CA LYS A 73 2.27 17.62 -2.56
C LYS A 73 2.75 16.19 -2.36
N VAL A 74 2.48 15.29 -3.29
CA VAL A 74 2.95 13.89 -3.21
C VAL A 74 4.47 13.83 -3.34
N VAL A 75 5.08 14.55 -4.29
CA VAL A 75 6.54 14.61 -4.44
C VAL A 75 7.21 15.24 -3.22
N ASN A 76 6.64 16.31 -2.64
CA ASN A 76 7.15 16.91 -1.41
C ASN A 76 7.04 15.99 -0.19
N ILE A 77 6.01 15.14 -0.12
CA ILE A 77 5.90 14.12 0.93
C ILE A 77 6.99 13.05 0.76
N ILE A 78 7.17 12.55 -0.47
CA ILE A 78 8.19 11.53 -0.79
C ILE A 78 9.59 12.09 -0.54
N SER A 79 9.91 13.29 -1.04
CA SER A 79 11.24 13.89 -0.90
C SER A 79 11.59 14.24 0.55
N ASN A 80 10.65 14.75 1.34
CA ASN A 80 10.86 15.01 2.76
C ASN A 80 10.93 13.72 3.59
N SER A 81 10.21 12.66 3.20
CA SER A 81 10.27 11.35 3.87
C SER A 81 11.61 10.62 3.71
N PHE A 82 12.42 10.94 2.69
CA PHE A 82 13.75 10.34 2.50
C PHE A 82 14.90 11.21 3.03
N THR A 83 14.65 12.46 3.40
CA THR A 83 15.70 13.42 3.77
C THR A 83 15.65 13.91 5.22
N SER A 84 14.52 13.78 5.91
CA SER A 84 14.41 14.25 7.30
C SER A 84 14.49 13.10 8.29
N HIS A 85 15.67 12.99 8.94
CA HIS A 85 15.92 12.18 10.14
C HIS A 85 15.24 12.77 11.40
N ASP A 86 14.33 13.74 11.24
CA ASP A 86 13.70 14.47 12.33
C ASP A 86 12.27 13.98 12.54
N ASN A 87 12.01 13.53 13.77
CA ASN A 87 10.76 12.98 14.29
C ASN A 87 9.53 13.94 14.28
N ALA A 88 9.51 14.96 13.41
CA ALA A 88 8.48 16.00 13.40
C ALA A 88 7.35 15.77 12.36
N THR A 89 7.45 14.78 11.48
CA THR A 89 6.44 14.47 10.44
C THR A 89 5.38 13.44 10.87
N GLY A 90 5.25 13.19 12.17
CA GLY A 90 4.33 12.23 12.77
C GLY A 90 2.86 12.65 12.87
N LEU A 91 2.26 13.32 11.87
CA LEU A 91 0.86 13.78 11.98
C LEU A 91 -0.10 13.39 10.85
N ILE A 92 0.34 12.85 9.71
CA ILE A 92 -0.60 12.62 8.58
C ILE A 92 -0.92 11.14 8.31
N TYR A 93 -0.09 10.20 8.77
CA TYR A 93 -0.36 8.75 8.68
C TYR A 93 0.14 7.99 9.91
N ASN A 94 -0.31 8.39 11.10
CA ASN A 94 -0.14 7.56 12.29
C ASN A 94 -1.07 6.34 12.21
N HIS A 95 -0.69 5.35 11.39
CA HIS A 95 -0.83 3.97 11.81
C HIS A 95 0.30 3.70 12.81
N ASN A 96 0.30 4.43 13.93
CA ASN A 96 1.12 4.10 15.06
C ASN A 96 0.60 2.76 15.56
N PRO A 97 1.37 1.67 15.48
CA PRO A 97 1.02 0.51 16.27
C PRO A 97 0.80 0.97 17.72
N THR A 98 -0.28 0.53 18.36
CA THR A 98 -0.55 0.79 19.79
C THR A 98 0.49 0.14 20.72
N PHE A 99 1.43 -0.58 20.13
CA PHE A 99 2.56 -1.23 20.79
C PHE A 99 3.87 -0.66 20.23
N ASN A 100 4.89 -0.61 21.07
CA ASN A 100 6.24 -0.29 20.64
C ASN A 100 6.79 -1.46 19.78
N PRO A 101 7.12 -1.24 18.50
CA PRO A 101 7.57 -2.31 17.62
C PRO A 101 8.90 -2.94 18.06
N ILE A 102 9.76 -2.19 18.77
CA ILE A 102 11.00 -2.72 19.33
C ILE A 102 10.67 -3.72 20.45
N ASP A 103 9.71 -3.40 21.32
CA ASP A 103 9.32 -4.30 22.40
C ASP A 103 8.72 -5.60 21.85
N LYS A 104 7.92 -5.51 20.78
CA LYS A 104 7.35 -6.70 20.11
C LYS A 104 8.42 -7.56 19.42
N LEU A 105 9.47 -6.92 18.88
CA LEU A 105 10.60 -7.62 18.29
C LEU A 105 11.41 -8.37 19.36
N ILE A 106 11.65 -7.74 20.51
CA ILE A 106 12.34 -8.36 21.65
C ILE A 106 11.55 -9.58 22.15
N GLU A 107 10.24 -9.44 22.33
CA GLU A 107 9.35 -10.56 22.71
C GLU A 107 9.45 -11.72 21.71
N SER A 108 9.43 -11.44 20.40
CA SER A 108 9.57 -12.46 19.35
C SER A 108 10.94 -13.17 19.39
N LEU A 109 12.02 -12.45 19.74
CA LEU A 109 13.34 -13.04 19.91
C LEU A 109 13.41 -13.95 21.13
N GLU A 110 12.79 -13.55 22.24
CA GLU A 110 12.73 -14.37 23.45
C GLU A 110 11.92 -15.65 23.24
N ASP A 111 10.79 -15.57 22.53
CA ASP A 111 9.98 -16.73 22.21
C ASP A 111 10.69 -17.69 21.25
N ASN A 112 11.41 -17.16 20.25
CA ASN A 112 12.29 -17.96 19.41
C ASN A 112 13.36 -18.67 20.23
N LYS A 113 13.99 -17.99 21.19
CA LYS A 113 15.00 -18.60 22.06
C LYS A 113 14.42 -19.77 22.87
N LYS A 114 13.23 -19.61 23.45
CA LYS A 114 12.54 -20.69 24.18
C LYS A 114 12.20 -21.87 23.27
N LEU A 115 11.79 -21.61 22.03
CA LEU A 115 11.53 -22.66 21.04
C LEU A 115 12.81 -23.44 20.70
N TYR A 116 13.93 -22.76 20.53
CA TYR A 116 15.23 -23.41 20.30
C TYR A 116 15.69 -24.25 21.50
N GLU A 117 15.48 -23.77 22.72
CA GLU A 117 15.79 -24.54 23.94
C GLU A 117 14.96 -25.84 24.01
N ARG A 118 13.66 -25.78 23.73
CA ARG A 118 12.79 -26.97 23.67
C ARG A 118 13.15 -27.92 22.54
N LEU A 119 13.52 -27.38 21.38
CA LEU A 119 13.98 -28.21 20.26
C LEU A 119 15.26 -28.97 20.65
N LEU A 120 16.22 -28.28 21.27
CA LEU A 120 17.44 -28.90 21.75
C LEU A 120 17.17 -30.01 22.79
N GLU A 121 16.21 -29.81 23.67
CA GLU A 121 15.77 -30.83 24.64
C GLU A 121 15.16 -32.04 23.93
N SER A 122 14.22 -31.84 23.01
CA SER A 122 13.64 -32.90 22.18
C SER A 122 14.71 -33.69 21.41
N GLU A 123 15.71 -33.01 20.84
CA GLU A 123 16.81 -33.70 20.14
C GLU A 123 17.68 -34.53 21.10
N LYS A 124 17.94 -34.04 22.32
CA LYS A 124 18.65 -34.82 23.35
C LYS A 124 17.87 -36.06 23.77
N GLU A 125 16.57 -35.92 24.02
CA GLU A 125 15.68 -37.04 24.39
C GLU A 125 15.65 -38.12 23.29
N LYS A 126 15.50 -37.71 22.02
CA LYS A 126 15.55 -38.63 20.88
C LYS A 126 16.89 -39.36 20.80
N VAL A 127 18.01 -38.65 20.97
CA VAL A 127 19.34 -39.26 20.97
C VAL A 127 19.49 -40.27 22.12
N GLU A 128 18.98 -39.96 23.31
CA GLU A 128 19.03 -40.89 24.45
C GLU A 128 18.15 -42.12 24.22
N LEU A 129 16.95 -41.96 23.66
CA LEU A 129 16.09 -43.07 23.29
C LEU A 129 16.77 -43.98 22.26
N LEU A 130 17.39 -43.40 21.23
CA LEU A 130 18.15 -44.13 20.22
C LEU A 130 19.31 -44.91 20.85
N LYS A 131 20.08 -44.30 21.75
CA LYS A 131 21.15 -45.00 22.51
C LYS A 131 20.61 -46.19 23.29
N LYS A 132 19.50 -46.03 24.02
CA LYS A 132 18.85 -47.14 24.76
C LYS A 132 18.36 -48.27 23.86
N MET A 133 18.01 -47.98 22.61
CA MET A 133 17.62 -48.99 21.62
C MET A 133 18.84 -49.70 20.99
N LEU A 134 19.98 -49.03 20.90
CA LEU A 134 21.25 -49.56 20.40
C LEU A 134 22.03 -50.38 21.45
N ASP A 135 21.85 -50.09 22.74
CA ASP A 135 22.48 -50.81 23.86
C ASP A 135 21.75 -52.12 24.27
N LYS A 136 20.87 -52.65 23.39
CA LYS A 136 20.22 -53.97 23.49
C LYS A 136 20.79 -54.92 22.45
#